data_AF-S2RWF5-F1
#
_entry.id   AF-S2RWF5-F1
#
_cell.length_a   1.000
_cell.length_b   1.000
_cell.length_c   1.000
_cell.angle_alpha   90.00
_cell.angle_beta   90.00
_cell.angle_gamma   90.00
#
_symmetry.space_group_name_H-M   'P 1'
#
loop_
_entity.id
_entity.type
_entity.pdbx_description
1 polymer ?
#
loop_
_entity_poly.entity_id
_entity_poly.type
_entity_poly.pdbx_seq_one_letter_code
_entity_poly.pdbx_strand_id
1 'polypeptide(L)' 'MGFHNKVIYQLYPKSFMIVMASGVGDLRGIIDKIDYLKSLH' A
#
# COMPACT_ATOMS: atom_id res chain seq x y z
N MET A 1 -5.69 10.94 -20.37
CA MET A 1 -4.41 11.09 -19.65
C MET A 1 -3.80 9.70 -19.49
N GLY A 2 -2.56 9.50 -19.93
CA GLY A 2 -1.85 8.21 -19.82
C GLY A 2 -0.91 8.16 -18.61
N PHE A 3 -0.40 6.98 -18.30
CA PHE A 3 0.51 6.75 -17.17
C PHE A 3 1.97 7.15 -17.44
N HIS A 4 2.28 7.71 -18.62
CA HIS A 4 3.64 7.96 -19.10
C HIS A 4 4.52 8.78 -18.14
N ASN A 5 3.93 9.64 -17.30
CA ASN A 5 4.63 10.48 -16.32
C ASN A 5 4.19 10.19 -14.88
N LYS A 6 3.82 8.93 -14.56
CA LYS A 6 3.38 8.52 -13.23
C LYS A 6 4.30 7.43 -12.68
N VAL A 7 4.48 7.42 -11.37
CA VAL A 7 5.13 6.33 -10.63
C VAL A 7 4.03 5.42 -10.10
N ILE A 8 4.12 4.12 -10.39
CA ILE A 8 3.14 3.12 -9.97
C ILE A 8 3.76 2.27 -8.86
N TYR A 9 3.11 2.25 -7.70
CA TYR A 9 3.47 1.37 -6.59
C TYR A 9 2.57 0.14 -6.59
N GLN A 10 3.14 -1.02 -6.93
CA GLN A 10 2.47 -2.30 -6.79
C GLN A 10 2.67 -2.83 -5.36
N LEU A 11 1.56 -3.14 -4.69
CA LEU A 11 1.58 -3.66 -3.34
C LEU A 11 1.14 -5.13 -3.32
N TYR A 12 1.77 -5.91 -2.44
CA TYR A 12 1.34 -7.27 -2.12
C TYR A 12 0.69 -7.27 -0.72
N PRO A 13 -0.65 -7.19 -0.61
CA PRO A 13 -1.35 -6.88 0.64
C PRO A 13 -1.00 -7.79 1.80
N LYS A 14 -0.87 -9.10 1.53
CA LYS A 14 -0.59 -10.13 2.54
C LYS A 14 0.72 -9.88 3.30
N SER A 15 1.69 -9.21 2.68
CA SER A 15 3.02 -8.94 3.25
C SER A 15 3.31 -7.46 3.44
N PHE A 16 2.38 -6.56 3.08
CA PHE A 16 2.62 -5.12 3.13
C PHE A 16 2.54 -4.59 4.56
N MET A 17 1.47 -4.91 5.28
CA MET A 17 1.28 -4.50 6.67
C MET A 17 0.40 -5.50 7.40
N ILE A 18 0.93 -6.11 8.45
CA ILE A 18 0.18 -7.02 9.32
C ILE A 18 -0.42 -6.18 10.45
N VAL A 19 -1.75 -6.15 10.52
CA VAL A 19 -2.47 -5.29 11.48
C VAL A 19 -2.96 -6.09 12.70
N MET A 20 -2.97 -7.43 12.68
CA MET A 20 -3.53 -8.26 13.77
C MET A 20 -2.86 -9.64 13.92
N ALA A 21 -3.22 -10.31 15.02
CA ALA A 21 -2.81 -11.68 15.41
C ALA A 21 -3.15 -12.79 14.40
N SER A 22 -3.85 -12.49 13.30
CA SER A 22 -4.07 -13.41 12.18
C SER A 22 -2.82 -13.61 11.30
N GLY A 23 -1.82 -12.72 11.39
CA GLY A 23 -0.54 -12.87 10.68
C GLY A 23 -0.57 -12.55 9.18
N VAL A 24 -1.68 -12.02 8.65
CA VAL A 24 -1.83 -11.71 7.22
C VAL A 24 -2.27 -10.26 7.04
N GLY A 25 -1.57 -9.53 6.17
CA GLY A 25 -1.95 -8.16 5.82
C GLY A 25 -3.20 -8.09 4.94
N ASP A 26 -3.95 -7.00 5.08
CA ASP A 26 -5.23 -6.77 4.41
C ASP A 26 -5.31 -5.37 3.80
N LEU A 27 -6.46 -5.06 3.20
CA LEU A 27 -6.70 -3.75 2.60
C LEU A 27 -6.79 -2.62 3.63
N ARG A 28 -7.16 -2.90 4.89
CA ARG A 28 -7.25 -1.87 5.95
C ARG A 28 -5.86 -1.37 6.31
N GLY A 29 -4.87 -2.27 6.42
CA GLY A 29 -3.46 -1.87 6.60
C GLY A 29 -2.91 -1.04 5.44
N ILE A 30 -3.39 -1.26 4.22
CA ILE A 30 -3.02 -0.41 3.08
C ILE A 30 -3.63 0.99 3.21
N ILE A 31 -4.91 1.09 3.60
CA ILE A 31 -5.60 2.37 3.81
C ILE A 31 -4.86 3.21 4.86
N ASP A 32 -4.45 2.60 5.97
CA ASP A 32 -3.71 3.27 7.05
C ASP A 32 -2.32 3.80 6.63
N LYS A 33 -1.81 3.35 5.47
CA LYS A 33 -0.51 3.77 4.93
C LYS A 33 -0.63 4.62 3.67
N ILE A 34 -1.82 5.06 3.28
CA ILE A 34 -1.98 5.93 2.11
C ILE A 34 -1.15 7.21 2.24
N ASP A 35 -1.12 7.83 3.43
CA ASP A 35 -0.33 9.04 3.65
C ASP A 35 1.18 8.77 3.51
N TYR A 36 1.64 7.60 3.96
CA TYR A 36 3.02 7.17 3.74
C TYR A 36 3.31 6.98 2.25
N LEU A 37 2.46 6.27 1.50
CA LEU A 37 2.66 6.05 0.06
C LEU A 37 2.68 7.38 -0.70
N LYS A 38 1.86 8.35 -0.28
CA LYS A 38 1.85 9.71 -0.84
C LYS A 38 3.13 10.49 -0.54
N SER A 39 3.81 10.21 0.58
CA SER A 39 5.08 10.87 0.93
C SER A 39 6.30 10.35 0.15
N LEU A 40 6.19 9.22 -0.55
CA LEU A 40 7.29 8.63 -1.31
C LEU A 40 7.61 9.40 -2.59
N HIS A 41 6.69 10.25 -3.06
CA HIS A 41 6.90 11.21 -4.16
C HIS A 41 5.83 12.31 -4.20
#